data_AF-A0A7V5PXD5-F1
#
_entry.id   AF-A0A7V5PXD5-F1
#
_cell.length_a   1.000
_cell.length_b   1.000
_cell.length_c   1.000
_cell.angle_alpha   90.00
_cell.angle_beta   90.00
_cell.angle_gamma   90.00
#
_symmetry.space_group_name_H-M   'P 1'
#
loop_
_entity.id
_entity.type
_entity.pdbx_description
1 polymer ?
#
loop_
_entity_poly.entity_id
_entity_poly.type
_entity_poly.pdbx_seq_one_letter_code
_entity_poly.pdbx_strand_id
1 'polypeptide(L)'
;MTTPLLHALFDEWLDFAGPFPPASLPVPTAVQRYAQYRQGPHAWFLHTLVIRLDDVETACSTWESLESGSLPPMRLAAVVGSSWPELPQKLEALTSRLTTCQIEAIEGRWDERAAGVWRELAGGPWRVYVEVDRSQPLSGQLEQIAAAGA
;
A
#
# COMPACT_ATOMS: atom_id res chain seq x y z
N MET A 1 9.89 8.15 27.73
CA MET A 1 9.63 9.30 26.83
C MET A 1 10.52 9.14 25.62
N THR A 2 9.94 9.00 24.43
CA THR A 2 10.65 9.04 23.15
C THR A 2 11.08 10.50 22.90
N THR A 3 12.29 10.72 22.37
CA THR A 3 12.77 12.08 22.08
C THR A 3 12.11 12.61 20.80
N PRO A 4 11.97 13.94 20.63
CA PRO A 4 11.44 14.51 19.39
C PRO A 4 12.21 14.06 18.14
N LEU A 5 13.53 13.88 18.26
CA LEU A 5 14.36 13.38 17.17
C LEU A 5 14.01 11.93 16.78
N LEU A 6 13.72 11.09 17.77
CA LEU A 6 13.33 9.70 17.52
C LEU A 6 11.95 9.64 16.85
N HIS A 7 11.02 10.51 17.25
CA HIS A 7 9.75 10.67 16.54
C HIS A 7 9.97 11.08 15.08
N ALA A 8 10.75 12.12 14.83
CA ALA A 8 11.01 12.59 13.47
C ALA A 8 11.69 11.52 12.58
N LEU A 9 12.55 10.68 13.15
CA LEU A 9 13.24 9.61 12.42
C LEU A 9 12.31 8.46 12.03
N PHE A 10 11.32 8.16 12.86
CA PHE A 10 10.50 6.95 12.74
C PHE A 10 9.02 7.23 12.49
N ASP A 11 8.66 8.49 12.25
CA ASP A 11 7.31 8.87 11.86
C ASP A 11 6.91 8.10 10.60
N GLU A 12 5.77 7.41 10.67
CA GLU A 12 5.24 6.61 9.55
C GLU A 12 6.25 5.59 8.98
N TRP A 13 7.10 4.99 9.83
CA TRP A 13 8.16 4.09 9.35
C TRP A 13 7.69 2.65 9.11
N LEU A 14 6.64 2.19 9.81
CA LEU A 14 6.19 0.80 9.73
C LEU A 14 4.92 0.68 8.90
N ASP A 15 5.02 -0.06 7.80
CA ASP A 15 3.86 -0.57 7.08
C ASP A 15 3.42 -1.92 7.66
N PHE A 16 2.12 -2.05 7.92
CA PHE A 16 1.55 -3.26 8.52
C PHE A 16 1.07 -4.22 7.44
N ALA A 17 1.84 -5.28 7.21
CA ALA A 17 1.53 -6.33 6.22
C ALA A 17 0.85 -7.57 6.85
N GLY A 18 -0.15 -7.36 7.71
CA GLY A 18 -0.85 -8.43 8.43
C GLY A 18 -1.38 -9.58 7.56
N PRO A 19 -1.98 -9.32 6.39
CA PRO A 19 -2.48 -10.37 5.49
C PRO A 19 -1.40 -11.21 4.79
N PHE A 20 -0.14 -10.76 4.80
CA PHE A 20 0.96 -11.43 4.12
C PHE A 20 1.75 -12.35 5.07
N PRO A 21 2.46 -13.37 4.53
CA PRO A 21 3.33 -14.20 5.35
C PRO A 21 4.39 -13.39 6.11
N PRO A 22 4.78 -13.84 7.32
CA PRO A 22 4.38 -15.08 7.98
C PRO A 22 3.06 -14.98 8.78
N ALA A 23 2.51 -13.78 8.97
CA ALA A 23 1.34 -13.58 9.83
C ALA A 23 0.06 -14.12 9.19
N SER A 24 -0.09 -13.94 7.87
CA SER A 24 -1.18 -14.51 7.04
C SER A 24 -2.58 -14.31 7.65
N LEU A 25 -2.82 -13.14 8.25
CA LEU A 25 -4.08 -12.85 8.93
C LEU A 25 -5.22 -12.73 7.92
N PRO A 26 -6.43 -13.19 8.25
CA PRO A 26 -7.62 -12.81 7.49
C PRO A 26 -7.74 -11.28 7.45
N VAL A 27 -8.16 -10.74 6.30
CA VAL A 27 -8.27 -9.29 6.07
C VAL A 27 -9.05 -8.58 7.19
N PRO A 28 -10.22 -9.06 7.65
CA PRO A 28 -10.93 -8.38 8.73
C PRO A 28 -10.13 -8.32 10.04
N THR A 29 -9.41 -9.40 10.37
CA THR A 29 -8.54 -9.44 11.55
C THR A 29 -7.35 -8.49 11.41
N ALA A 30 -6.77 -8.37 10.21
CA ALA A 30 -5.71 -7.41 9.96
C ALA A 30 -6.19 -5.96 10.13
N VAL A 31 -7.37 -5.62 9.60
CA VAL A 31 -7.99 -4.29 9.76
C VAL A 31 -8.25 -3.97 11.23
N GLN A 32 -8.81 -4.92 11.99
CA GLN A 32 -9.04 -4.75 13.43
C GLN A 32 -7.74 -4.48 14.20
N ARG A 33 -6.67 -5.23 13.91
CA ARG A 33 -5.36 -5.01 14.55
C ARG A 33 -4.75 -3.67 14.15
N TYR A 34 -4.83 -3.32 12.87
CA TYR A 34 -4.36 -2.03 12.38
C TYR A 34 -5.10 -0.87 13.10
N ALA A 35 -6.42 -0.94 13.22
CA ALA A 35 -7.21 0.04 13.98
C ALA A 35 -6.79 0.14 15.45
N GLN A 36 -6.59 -1.00 16.12
CA GLN A 36 -6.10 -1.04 17.50
C GLN A 36 -4.73 -0.36 17.64
N TYR A 37 -3.80 -0.62 16.71
CA TYR A 37 -2.48 0.01 16.73
C TYR A 37 -2.55 1.52 16.44
N ARG A 38 -3.45 1.95 15.55
CA ARG A 38 -3.71 3.37 15.25
C ARG A 38 -4.32 4.15 16.43
N GLN A 39 -4.95 3.47 17.39
CA GLN A 39 -5.44 4.07 18.63
C GLN A 39 -4.44 3.98 19.80
N GLY A 40 -3.32 3.29 19.59
CA GLY A 40 -2.31 3.06 20.63
C GLY A 40 -1.31 4.21 20.82
N PRO A 41 -0.50 4.17 21.88
CA PRO A 41 0.51 5.19 22.18
C PRO A 41 1.64 5.30 21.13
N HIS A 42 1.75 4.30 20.23
CA HIS A 42 2.74 4.23 19.17
C HIS A 42 2.14 4.43 17.77
N ALA A 43 0.93 4.99 17.67
CA ALA A 43 0.25 5.19 16.38
C ALA A 43 1.06 6.02 15.38
N TRP A 44 1.88 6.97 15.85
CA TRP A 44 2.76 7.81 15.04
C TRP A 44 3.81 7.02 14.23
N PHE A 45 4.14 5.80 14.67
CA PHE A 45 5.10 4.93 14.00
C PHE A 45 4.50 4.15 12.82
N LEU A 46 3.17 4.04 12.80
CA LEU A 46 2.42 3.17 11.90
C LEU A 46 1.93 3.96 10.69
N HIS A 47 2.25 3.45 9.50
CA HIS A 47 1.96 4.11 8.25
C HIS A 47 0.74 3.51 7.55
N THR A 48 0.92 2.60 6.60
CA THR A 48 -0.19 1.97 5.87
C THR A 48 -0.50 0.56 6.34
N LEU A 49 -1.71 0.10 6.04
CA LEU A 49 -2.02 -1.33 5.94
C LEU A 49 -1.68 -1.79 4.52
N VAL A 50 -0.73 -2.73 4.40
CA VAL A 50 -0.39 -3.36 3.11
C VAL A 50 -1.41 -4.44 2.82
N ILE A 51 -2.01 -4.39 1.64
CA ILE A 51 -3.10 -5.28 1.27
C ILE A 51 -3.11 -5.59 -0.23
N ARG A 52 -3.61 -6.75 -0.64
CA ARG A 52 -3.84 -7.04 -2.06
C ARG A 52 -4.93 -6.12 -2.60
N LEU A 53 -4.79 -5.63 -3.83
CA LEU A 53 -5.79 -4.75 -4.45
C LEU A 53 -7.22 -5.32 -4.40
N ASP A 54 -7.36 -6.63 -4.62
CA ASP A 54 -8.65 -7.31 -4.62
C ASP A 54 -9.34 -7.36 -3.24
N ASP A 55 -8.58 -7.16 -2.16
CA ASP A 55 -9.09 -7.19 -0.79
C ASP A 55 -9.42 -5.78 -0.24
N VAL A 56 -9.14 -4.70 -1.00
CA VAL A 56 -9.31 -3.31 -0.55
C VAL A 56 -10.76 -3.00 -0.15
N GLU A 57 -11.75 -3.39 -0.97
CA GLU A 57 -13.17 -3.14 -0.65
C GLU A 57 -13.59 -3.86 0.65
N THR A 58 -13.10 -5.09 0.86
CA THR A 58 -13.35 -5.86 2.08
C THR A 58 -12.71 -5.18 3.28
N ALA A 59 -11.50 -4.66 3.13
CA ALA A 59 -10.83 -3.96 4.22
C ALA A 59 -11.53 -2.66 4.59
N CYS A 60 -11.95 -1.87 3.60
CA CYS A 60 -12.65 -0.61 3.83
C CYS A 60 -14.03 -0.80 4.44
N SER A 61 -14.81 -1.75 3.97
CA SER A 61 -16.09 -2.10 4.60
C SER A 61 -15.90 -2.61 6.03
N THR A 62 -14.84 -3.38 6.30
CA THR A 62 -14.50 -3.76 7.69
C THR A 62 -14.17 -2.52 8.52
N TRP A 63 -13.33 -1.61 8.01
CA TRP A 63 -12.93 -0.39 8.71
C TRP A 63 -14.14 0.50 9.06
N GLU A 64 -15.07 0.66 8.11
CA GLU A 64 -16.33 1.42 8.28
C GLU A 64 -17.23 0.82 9.36
N SER A 65 -17.23 -0.52 9.48
CA SER A 65 -18.04 -1.23 10.47
C SER A 65 -17.48 -1.14 11.90
N LEU A 66 -16.21 -0.76 12.06
CA LEU A 66 -15.65 -0.50 13.37
C LEU A 66 -16.29 0.79 13.88
N GLU A 67 -16.74 0.84 15.14
CA GLU A 67 -17.20 2.06 15.84
C GLU A 67 -16.04 3.05 16.08
N SER A 68 -15.27 3.34 15.05
CA SER A 68 -14.02 4.10 15.07
C SER A 68 -14.27 5.55 14.68
N GLY A 69 -15.41 6.14 15.06
CA GLY A 69 -15.87 7.47 14.61
C GLY A 69 -14.92 8.65 14.87
N SER A 70 -13.74 8.42 15.42
CA SER A 70 -12.65 9.40 15.61
C SER A 70 -11.35 9.05 14.86
N LEU A 71 -11.23 7.87 14.23
CA LEU A 71 -10.05 7.52 13.47
C LEU A 71 -10.05 8.25 12.12
N PRO A 72 -8.90 8.80 11.69
CA PRO A 72 -8.75 9.32 10.34
C PRO A 72 -8.90 8.19 9.30
N PRO A 73 -9.06 8.51 8.01
CA PRO A 73 -9.14 7.50 6.96
C PRO A 73 -8.01 6.46 7.03
N MET A 74 -8.34 5.20 6.78
CA MET A 74 -7.35 4.11 6.73
C MET A 74 -6.44 4.30 5.52
N ARG A 75 -5.13 4.33 5.76
CA ARG A 75 -4.12 4.49 4.70
C ARG A 75 -3.70 3.11 4.22
N LEU A 76 -3.69 2.92 2.90
CA LEU A 76 -3.45 1.64 2.26
C LEU A 76 -2.27 1.70 1.29
N ALA A 77 -1.46 0.65 1.29
CA ALA A 77 -0.56 0.30 0.21
C ALA A 77 -1.12 -0.94 -0.51
N ALA A 78 -1.51 -0.77 -1.78
CA ALA A 78 -2.18 -1.81 -2.55
C ALA A 78 -1.17 -2.61 -3.37
N VAL A 79 -1.03 -3.89 -3.05
CA VAL A 79 -0.23 -4.86 -3.81
C VAL A 79 -1.03 -5.36 -5.00
N VAL A 80 -0.49 -5.17 -6.20
CA VAL A 80 -1.11 -5.52 -7.47
C VAL A 80 -0.46 -6.76 -8.08
N GLY A 81 -1.30 -7.66 -8.60
CA GLY A 81 -0.88 -8.84 -9.34
C GLY A 81 -0.64 -8.54 -10.83
N SER A 82 -0.53 -9.59 -11.64
CA SER A 82 -0.11 -9.51 -13.05
C SER A 82 -1.18 -9.04 -14.06
N SER A 83 -2.28 -8.41 -13.62
CA SER A 83 -3.38 -7.98 -14.50
C SER A 83 -3.29 -6.48 -14.79
N TRP A 84 -2.39 -6.14 -15.72
CA TRP A 84 -1.90 -4.77 -15.92
C TRP A 84 -2.76 -3.84 -16.78
N PRO A 85 -3.30 -4.26 -17.95
CA PRO A 85 -3.91 -3.32 -18.89
C PRO A 85 -5.11 -2.54 -18.32
N GLU A 86 -5.86 -3.17 -17.42
CA GLU A 86 -7.07 -2.59 -16.80
C GLU A 86 -6.78 -1.94 -15.44
N LEU A 87 -5.53 -2.03 -14.95
CA LEU A 87 -5.17 -1.63 -13.59
C LEU A 87 -5.43 -0.14 -13.31
N PRO A 88 -5.06 0.82 -14.18
CA PRO A 88 -5.34 2.23 -13.93
C PRO A 88 -6.84 2.53 -13.81
N GLN A 89 -7.65 2.01 -14.74
CA GLN A 89 -9.09 2.19 -14.72
C GLN A 89 -9.73 1.55 -13.47
N LYS A 90 -9.26 0.36 -13.08
CA LYS A 90 -9.72 -0.32 -11.85
C LYS A 90 -9.38 0.50 -10.61
N LEU A 91 -8.17 1.07 -10.53
CA LEU A 91 -7.74 1.90 -9.41
C LEU A 91 -8.51 3.21 -9.31
N GLU A 92 -8.78 3.88 -10.43
CA GLU A 92 -9.59 5.10 -10.46
C GLU A 92 -11.05 4.82 -10.03
N ALA A 93 -11.65 3.78 -10.59
CA ALA A 93 -13.01 3.36 -10.24
C ALA A 93 -13.13 2.93 -8.77
N LEU A 94 -12.11 2.27 -8.23
CA LEU A 94 -12.07 1.91 -6.81
C LEU A 94 -11.89 3.13 -5.93
N THR A 95 -10.87 3.95 -6.18
CA THR A 95 -10.50 5.10 -5.34
C THR A 95 -11.63 6.14 -5.27
N SER A 96 -12.34 6.38 -6.38
CA SER A 96 -13.49 7.30 -6.42
C SER A 96 -14.67 6.87 -5.53
N ARG A 97 -14.73 5.60 -5.12
CA ARG A 97 -15.77 5.05 -4.25
C ARG A 97 -15.36 4.98 -2.77
N LEU A 98 -14.08 5.12 -2.45
CA LEU A 98 -13.58 5.04 -1.07
C LEU A 98 -13.81 6.37 -0.35
N THR A 99 -14.43 6.32 0.83
CA THR A 99 -14.69 7.53 1.65
C THR A 99 -13.94 7.50 2.98
N THR A 100 -13.70 6.31 3.50
CA THR A 100 -13.05 6.08 4.81
C THR A 100 -11.66 5.45 4.68
N CYS A 101 -11.20 5.25 3.45
CA CYS A 101 -9.91 4.70 3.09
C CYS A 101 -9.22 5.57 2.03
N GLN A 102 -7.91 5.54 2.03
CA GLN A 102 -7.08 6.18 1.01
C GLN A 102 -5.97 5.22 0.57
N ILE A 103 -5.90 4.95 -0.73
CA ILE A 103 -4.76 4.25 -1.32
C ILE A 103 -3.65 5.29 -1.56
N GLU A 104 -2.51 5.12 -0.89
CA GLU A 104 -1.37 6.04 -1.01
C GLU A 104 -0.24 5.48 -1.86
N ALA A 105 -0.14 4.16 -1.90
CA ALA A 105 0.91 3.48 -2.62
C ALA A 105 0.36 2.30 -3.41
N ILE A 106 0.96 2.07 -4.58
CA ILE A 106 0.77 0.88 -5.40
C ILE A 106 2.07 0.11 -5.43
N GLU A 107 2.02 -1.18 -5.14
CA GLU A 107 3.18 -2.07 -5.08
C GLU A 107 3.00 -3.24 -6.02
N GLY A 108 4.01 -3.61 -6.79
CA GLY A 108 3.93 -4.83 -7.58
C GLY A 108 5.24 -5.17 -8.27
N ARG A 109 5.24 -6.30 -8.97
CA ARG A 109 6.43 -6.78 -9.65
C ARG A 109 6.66 -6.06 -10.97
N TRP A 110 7.91 -5.71 -11.26
CA TRP A 110 8.28 -5.22 -12.58
C TRP A 110 7.94 -6.25 -13.67
N ASP A 111 7.32 -5.78 -14.73
CA ASP A 111 7.15 -6.52 -15.99
C ASP A 111 7.29 -5.50 -17.13
N GLU A 112 8.21 -5.75 -18.05
CA GLU A 112 8.43 -4.87 -19.21
C GLU A 112 7.16 -4.66 -20.04
N ARG A 113 6.29 -5.69 -20.11
CA ARG A 113 5.00 -5.61 -20.82
C ARG A 113 4.03 -4.63 -20.15
N ALA A 114 4.23 -4.35 -18.86
CA ALA A 114 3.44 -3.41 -18.06
C ALA A 114 4.11 -2.04 -17.90
N ALA A 115 5.25 -1.78 -18.55
CA ALA A 115 5.99 -0.53 -18.46
C ALA A 115 5.13 0.73 -18.63
N GLY A 116 4.23 0.73 -19.63
CA GLY A 116 3.33 1.84 -19.87
C GLY A 116 2.35 2.09 -18.72
N VAL A 117 1.85 1.01 -18.09
CA VAL A 117 0.96 1.07 -16.93
C VAL A 117 1.70 1.64 -15.72
N TRP A 118 2.91 1.15 -15.43
CA TRP A 118 3.72 1.67 -14.33
C TRP A 118 4.02 3.16 -14.47
N ARG A 119 4.34 3.62 -15.69
CA ARG A 119 4.56 5.04 -15.98
C ARG A 119 3.30 5.88 -15.77
N GLU A 120 2.15 5.38 -16.22
CA GLU A 120 0.85 6.05 -16.02
C GLU A 120 0.54 6.19 -14.53
N LEU A 121 0.71 5.12 -13.76
CA LEU A 121 0.48 5.13 -12.31
C LEU A 121 1.45 6.07 -11.58
N ALA A 122 2.72 6.11 -11.99
CA ALA A 122 3.74 6.99 -11.40
C ALA A 122 3.49 8.49 -11.71
N GLY A 123 2.79 8.79 -12.81
CA GLY A 123 2.30 10.14 -13.11
C GLY A 123 1.02 10.52 -12.34
N GLY A 124 0.40 9.56 -11.65
CA GLY A 124 -0.81 9.75 -10.86
C GLY A 124 -0.54 10.28 -9.44
N PRO A 125 -1.58 10.26 -8.57
CA PRO A 125 -1.46 10.73 -7.19
C PRO A 125 -0.79 9.72 -6.23
N TRP A 126 -0.37 8.56 -6.72
CA TRP A 126 0.14 7.46 -5.90
C TRP A 126 1.66 7.42 -5.87
N ARG A 127 2.21 6.98 -4.73
CA ARG A 127 3.57 6.44 -4.72
C ARG A 127 3.57 5.08 -5.41
N VAL A 128 4.56 4.81 -6.23
CA VAL A 128 4.69 3.52 -6.93
C VAL A 128 5.96 2.83 -6.49
N TYR A 129 5.82 1.59 -6.04
CA TYR A 129 6.94 0.72 -5.70
C TYR A 129 6.93 -0.49 -6.62
N VAL A 130 8.09 -0.77 -7.19
CA VAL A 130 8.28 -1.88 -8.12
C VAL A 130 9.28 -2.86 -7.52
N GLU A 131 8.88 -4.12 -7.39
CA GLU A 131 9.78 -5.19 -6.97
C GLU A 131 10.79 -5.51 -8.08
N VAL A 132 12.05 -5.61 -7.68
CA VAL A 132 13.16 -6.09 -8.51
C VAL A 132 13.58 -7.48 -8.03
N ASP A 133 13.97 -8.34 -8.98
CA ASP A 133 14.46 -9.68 -8.71
C ASP A 133 15.90 -9.63 -8.18
N ARG A 134 16.08 -9.96 -6.90
CA ARG A 134 17.40 -9.95 -6.25
C ARG A 134 18.35 -11.04 -6.77
N SER A 135 17.85 -12.03 -7.51
CA SER A 135 18.70 -13.05 -8.15
C SER A 135 19.38 -12.55 -9.42
N GLN A 136 18.94 -11.41 -9.94
CA GLN A 136 19.49 -10.76 -11.13
C GLN A 136 20.27 -9.49 -10.75
N PRO A 137 21.23 -9.03 -11.58
CA PRO A 137 21.93 -7.77 -11.35
C PRO A 137 20.95 -6.60 -11.25
N LEU A 138 21.08 -5.79 -10.19
CA LEU A 138 20.21 -4.63 -9.97
C LEU A 138 20.38 -3.57 -11.08
N SER A 139 21.61 -3.33 -11.53
CA SER A 139 21.89 -2.32 -12.56
C SER A 139 21.14 -2.59 -13.87
N GLY A 140 21.13 -3.84 -14.35
CA GLY A 140 20.42 -4.18 -15.58
C GLY A 140 18.89 -4.02 -15.46
N GLN A 141 18.33 -4.32 -14.29
CA GLN A 141 16.91 -4.08 -14.03
C GLN A 141 16.58 -2.59 -13.95
N LEU A 142 17.42 -1.78 -13.28
CA LEU A 142 17.24 -0.33 -13.24
C LEU A 142 17.37 0.32 -14.61
N GLU A 143 18.30 -0.16 -15.45
CA GLU A 143 18.42 0.30 -16.85
C GLU A 143 17.18 -0.05 -17.68
N GLN A 144 16.59 -1.23 -17.48
CA GLN A 144 15.34 -1.62 -18.14
C GLN A 144 14.17 -0.74 -17.71
N ILE A 145 14.02 -0.49 -16.40
CA ILE A 145 12.98 0.41 -15.85
C ILE A 145 13.16 1.83 -16.41
N ALA A 146 14.39 2.35 -16.39
CA ALA A 146 14.70 3.67 -16.90
C ALA A 146 14.48 3.78 -18.43
N ALA A 147 14.86 2.77 -19.21
CA ALA A 147 14.64 2.74 -20.66
C ALA A 147 13.14 2.64 -21.01
N ALA A 148 12.38 1.97 -20.16
CA ALA A 148 10.94 1.95 -20.18
C ALA A 148 10.31 3.25 -19.66
N GLY A 149 11.10 4.27 -19.30
CA GLY A 149 10.62 5.59 -18.88
C GLY A 149 9.68 5.54 -17.68
N ALA A 150 9.88 4.57 -16.78
CA ALA A 150 9.18 4.43 -15.51
C ALA A 150 10.09 4.84 -14.34
#